data_AF-A0A1J8PQS2-F1
#
_entry.id   AF-A0A1J8PQS2-F1
#
_cell.length_a   1.000
_cell.length_b   1.000
_cell.length_c   1.000
_cell.angle_alpha   90.00
_cell.angle_beta   90.00
_cell.angle_gamma   90.00
#
_symmetry.space_group_name_H-M   'P 1'
#
loop_
_entity.id
_entity.type
_entity.pdbx_description
1 polymer ?
#
loop_
_entity_poly.entity_id
_entity_poly.type
_entity_poly.pdbx_seq_one_letter_code
_entity_poly.pdbx_strand_id
1 'polypeptide(L)'
;MSLGAGVVSDIYKLEERGTGMGIFFGATFSGLAIAPLLGGAAAQYWSWRNLHYSLAAWGILEMLLIYLSFPETSHPGTISIEKVTPRRRFHIPCVNPLRSLWLLRSPNLFATTLASSLVLISDYVLLIPLAYTIGVRYGITNEAIIGACFLPNGLGNFLGSPVAGYMSDILVRKWRARRKGVWYPEDRLRA
;
A
#
# COMPACT_ATOMS: atom_id res chain seq x y z
N MET A 1 -2.06 3.59 3.69
CA MET A 1 -1.95 3.52 2.21
C MET A 1 -2.58 4.71 1.48
N SER A 2 -3.71 5.28 1.93
CA SER A 2 -4.38 6.37 1.19
C SER A 2 -3.54 7.63 0.96
N LEU A 3 -2.75 8.07 1.96
CA LEU A 3 -1.94 9.28 1.83
C LEU A 3 -0.77 9.09 0.86
N GLY A 4 -0.01 7.98 1.00
CA GLY A 4 1.11 7.68 0.10
C GLY A 4 0.66 7.52 -1.36
N ALA A 5 -0.47 6.85 -1.60
CA ALA A 5 -1.04 6.75 -2.96
C ALA A 5 -1.50 8.10 -3.52
N GLY A 6 -1.90 9.05 -2.67
CA GLY A 6 -2.20 10.44 -3.04
C GLY A 6 -0.95 11.24 -3.36
N VAL A 7 0.10 11.16 -2.54
CA VAL A 7 1.37 11.85 -2.85
C VAL A 7 1.96 11.36 -4.18
N VAL A 8 1.93 10.05 -4.44
CA VAL A 8 2.35 9.49 -5.74
C VAL A 8 1.48 10.01 -6.88
N SER A 9 0.19 10.28 -6.63
CA SER A 9 -0.70 10.86 -7.64
C SER A 9 -0.39 12.29 -8.01
N ASP A 10 0.15 13.03 -7.06
CA ASP A 10 0.39 14.45 -7.20
C ASP A 10 1.76 14.70 -7.86
N ILE A 11 2.72 13.77 -7.69
CA ILE A 11 4.06 13.86 -8.28
C ILE A 11 4.14 13.24 -9.68
N TYR A 12 3.49 12.09 -9.92
CA TYR A 12 3.65 11.34 -11.17
C TYR A 12 2.55 11.60 -12.19
N LYS A 13 2.95 11.72 -13.46
CA LYS A 13 2.03 11.78 -14.59
C LYS A 13 1.24 10.49 -14.73
N LEU A 14 0.04 10.56 -15.31
CA LEU A 14 -0.89 9.42 -15.40
C LEU A 14 -0.31 8.19 -16.12
N GLU A 15 0.67 8.36 -17.01
CA GLU A 15 1.28 7.30 -17.83
C GLU A 15 2.46 6.59 -17.15
N GLU A 16 2.92 7.11 -16.01
CA GLU A 16 4.05 6.59 -15.20
C GLU A 16 3.64 6.27 -13.77
N ARG A 17 2.39 6.59 -13.43
CA ARG A 17 1.83 6.45 -12.09
C ARG A 17 1.73 4.99 -11.66
N GLY A 18 1.57 4.04 -12.59
CA GLY A 18 1.54 2.61 -12.26
C GLY A 18 2.89 2.14 -11.69
N THR A 19 3.98 2.52 -12.34
CA THR A 19 5.36 2.21 -11.91
C THR A 19 5.67 2.88 -10.58
N GLY A 20 5.33 4.17 -10.42
CA GLY A 20 5.49 4.88 -9.16
C GLY A 20 4.74 4.23 -7.99
N MET A 21 3.49 3.80 -8.22
CA MET A 21 2.71 3.04 -7.24
C MET A 21 3.32 1.66 -6.96
N GLY A 22 3.82 0.96 -7.98
CA GLY A 22 4.46 -0.35 -7.84
C GLY A 22 5.73 -0.31 -6.99
N ILE A 23 6.56 0.73 -7.13
CA ILE A 23 7.74 0.91 -6.27
C ILE A 23 7.32 1.20 -4.82
N PHE A 24 6.32 2.07 -4.62
CA PHE A 24 5.80 2.40 -3.29
C PHE A 24 5.22 1.17 -2.57
N PHE A 25 4.42 0.36 -3.26
CA PHE A 25 3.86 -0.87 -2.70
C PHE A 25 4.92 -1.94 -2.49
N GLY A 26 5.90 -2.07 -3.39
CA GLY A 26 7.05 -2.96 -3.21
C GLY A 26 7.77 -2.66 -1.89
N ALA A 27 8.15 -1.40 -1.66
CA ALA A 27 8.77 -0.99 -0.39
C ALA A 27 7.88 -1.29 0.82
N THR A 28 6.57 -1.02 0.72
CA THR A 28 5.60 -1.31 1.80
C THR A 28 5.55 -2.79 2.16
N PHE A 29 5.50 -3.68 1.17
CA PHE A 29 5.44 -5.12 1.41
C PHE A 29 6.76 -5.71 1.90
N SER A 30 7.91 -5.11 1.53
CA SER A 30 9.19 -5.51 2.10
C SER A 30 9.25 -5.29 3.61
N GLY A 31 8.65 -4.21 4.12
CA GLY A 31 8.51 -3.98 5.56
C GLY A 31 7.68 -5.07 6.25
N LEU A 32 6.60 -5.52 5.59
CA LEU A 32 5.75 -6.61 6.09
C LEU A 32 6.50 -7.95 6.17
N ALA A 33 7.48 -8.18 5.30
CA ALA A 33 8.30 -9.38 5.29
C ALA A 33 9.35 -9.41 6.42
N ILE A 34 9.97 -8.24 6.65
CA ILE A 34 11.06 -8.09 7.62
C ILE A 34 10.50 -8.01 9.05
N ALA A 35 9.28 -7.49 9.22
CA ALA A 35 8.68 -7.28 10.53
C ALA A 35 8.52 -8.58 11.37
N PRO A 36 7.97 -9.70 10.86
CA PRO A 36 7.88 -10.96 11.61
C PRO A 36 9.26 -11.53 11.98
N LEU A 37 10.26 -11.38 11.11
CA LEU A 37 11.62 -11.84 11.37
C LEU A 37 12.26 -11.04 12.52
N LEU A 38 12.24 -9.71 12.44
CA LEU A 38 12.79 -8.84 13.48
C LEU A 38 12.00 -8.94 14.79
N GLY A 39 10.67 -9.07 14.70
CA GLY A 39 9.80 -9.26 15.85
C GLY A 39 10.08 -10.56 16.59
N GLY A 40 10.21 -11.67 15.86
CA GLY A 40 10.58 -12.98 16.43
C GLY A 40 11.97 -12.98 17.04
N ALA A 41 12.97 -12.39 16.37
CA ALA A 41 14.31 -12.26 16.92
C ALA A 41 14.35 -11.39 18.19
N ALA A 42 13.66 -10.25 18.19
CA ALA A 42 13.61 -9.36 19.35
C ALA A 42 12.87 -9.99 20.54
N ALA A 43 11.82 -10.77 20.29
CA ALA A 43 11.09 -11.50 21.32
C ALA A 43 11.98 -12.53 22.04
N GLN A 44 12.84 -13.23 21.30
CA GLN A 44 13.75 -14.23 21.88
C GLN A 44 14.94 -13.63 22.62
N TYR A 45 15.55 -12.57 22.10
CA TYR A 45 16.85 -12.09 22.60
C TYR A 45 16.79 -10.79 23.41
N TRP A 46 15.78 -9.94 23.22
CA TRP A 46 15.84 -8.54 23.68
C TRP A 46 14.67 -8.07 24.55
N SER A 47 13.67 -8.92 24.81
CA SER A 47 12.43 -8.59 25.53
C SER A 47 11.47 -7.67 24.78
N TRP A 48 10.18 -7.96 24.91
CA TRP A 48 9.10 -7.24 24.20
C TRP A 48 9.03 -5.75 24.54
N ARG A 49 9.43 -5.33 25.75
CA ARG A 49 9.36 -3.92 26.17
C ARG A 49 10.33 -3.05 25.39
N ASN A 50 11.57 -3.52 25.21
CA ASN A 50 12.60 -2.81 24.47
C ASN A 50 12.23 -2.68 22.99
N LEU A 51 11.54 -3.68 22.43
CA LEU A 51 10.98 -3.62 21.08
C LEU A 51 9.95 -2.48 20.93
N HIS A 52 9.07 -2.28 21.91
CA HIS A 52 8.09 -1.19 21.84
C HIS A 52 8.76 0.18 21.99
N TYR A 53 9.77 0.30 22.86
CA TYR A 53 10.52 1.54 23.01
C TYR A 53 11.33 1.89 21.75
N SER A 54 11.93 0.89 21.08
CA SER A 54 12.65 1.13 19.83
C SER A 54 11.73 1.52 18.69
N LEU A 55 10.55 0.90 18.56
CA LEU A 55 9.52 1.29 17.61
C LEU A 55 9.01 2.71 17.87
N ALA A 56 8.83 3.10 19.14
CA ALA A 56 8.44 4.47 19.50
C ALA A 56 9.51 5.50 19.13
N ALA A 57 10.78 5.21 19.41
CA ALA A 57 11.90 6.06 19.02
C ALA A 57 12.00 6.20 17.49
N TRP A 58 11.80 5.11 16.75
CA TRP A 58 11.78 5.11 15.30
C TRP A 58 10.62 5.95 14.73
N GLY A 59 9.42 5.83 15.30
CA GLY A 59 8.27 6.65 14.89
C GLY A 59 8.47 8.15 15.14
N ILE A 60 9.13 8.53 16.24
CA ILE A 60 9.48 9.94 16.50
C ILE A 60 10.51 10.43 15.48
N LEU A 61 11.51 9.60 15.16
CA LEU A 61 12.51 9.92 14.14
C LEU A 61 11.85 10.11 12.76
N GLU A 62 10.96 9.20 12.34
CA GLU A 62 10.21 9.32 11.08
C GLU A 62 9.38 10.60 11.04
N MET A 63 8.69 10.94 12.14
CA MET A 63 7.92 12.18 12.24
C MET A 63 8.80 13.42 12.07
N LEU A 64 9.98 13.44 12.70
CA LEU A 64 10.94 14.54 12.56
C LEU A 64 11.47 14.64 11.13
N LEU A 65 11.82 13.50 10.51
CA LEU A 65 12.29 13.47 9.13
C LEU A 65 11.24 13.97 8.14
N ILE A 66 9.98 13.58 8.32
CA ILE A 66 8.85 14.07 7.51
C ILE A 66 8.71 15.58 7.71
N TYR A 67 8.69 16.06 8.95
CA TYR A 67 8.54 17.50 9.25
C TYR A 67 9.65 18.36 8.64
N LEU A 68 10.89 17.87 8.65
CA LEU A 68 12.04 18.62 8.16
C LEU A 68 12.25 18.50 6.64
N SER A 69 11.93 17.35 6.05
CA SER A 69 12.35 17.01 4.67
C SER A 69 11.22 17.05 3.65
N PHE A 70 9.95 16.95 4.07
CA PHE A 70 8.81 16.94 3.15
C PHE A 70 8.14 18.32 3.10
N PRO A 71 8.39 19.14 2.06
CA PRO A 71 7.51 20.25 1.76
C PRO A 71 6.13 19.73 1.35
N GLU A 72 5.08 20.46 1.68
CA GLU A 72 3.70 20.06 1.38
C GLU A 72 3.53 19.88 -0.14
N THR A 73 3.27 18.65 -0.60
CA THR A 73 3.14 18.29 -2.02
C THR A 73 1.76 18.58 -2.62
N SER A 74 0.82 19.11 -1.83
CA SER A 74 -0.49 19.54 -2.32
C SER A 74 -0.31 20.76 -3.23
N HIS A 75 -0.45 20.56 -4.54
CA HIS A 75 -0.40 21.67 -5.49
C HIS A 75 -1.74 22.42 -5.42
N PRO A 76 -1.76 23.73 -5.12
CA PRO A 76 -2.98 24.51 -5.18
C PRO A 76 -3.55 24.45 -6.60
N GLY A 77 -4.79 23.96 -6.76
CA GLY A 77 -5.56 24.01 -8.00
C GLY A 77 -5.69 22.74 -8.85
N THR A 78 -4.97 21.64 -8.60
CA THR A 78 -5.06 20.43 -9.46
C THR A 78 -6.09 19.39 -9.02
N ILE A 79 -6.53 19.42 -7.76
CA ILE A 79 -7.61 18.58 -7.25
C ILE A 79 -8.81 19.50 -6.95
N SER A 80 -9.97 19.19 -7.53
CA SER A 80 -11.25 19.93 -7.45
C SER A 80 -11.81 20.20 -6.03
N ILE A 81 -11.05 19.90 -4.97
CA ILE A 81 -11.40 20.16 -3.57
C ILE A 81 -11.24 21.66 -3.23
N GLU A 82 -10.44 22.43 -3.99
CA GLU A 82 -10.26 23.88 -3.73
C GLU A 82 -11.38 24.79 -4.26
N LYS A 83 -12.40 24.28 -4.94
CA LYS A 83 -13.64 25.06 -5.15
C LYS A 83 -14.50 25.14 -3.88
N VAL A 84 -13.96 24.81 -2.71
CA VAL A 84 -14.57 25.15 -1.43
C VAL A 84 -14.30 26.63 -1.18
N THR A 85 -15.29 27.46 -1.57
CA THR A 85 -15.45 28.85 -1.10
C THR A 85 -15.02 28.99 0.36
N PRO A 86 -14.35 30.09 0.77
CA PRO A 86 -13.83 30.26 2.13
C PRO A 86 -14.99 30.33 3.13
N ARG A 87 -15.49 29.18 3.56
CA ARG A 87 -16.60 29.05 4.49
C ARG A 87 -16.05 28.71 5.86
N ARG A 88 -16.00 29.75 6.70
CA ARG A 88 -15.87 29.79 8.18
C ARG A 88 -14.72 28.97 8.79
N ARG A 89 -13.95 29.65 9.64
CA ARG A 89 -12.72 29.21 10.33
C ARG A 89 -12.80 27.88 11.11
N PHE A 90 -14.01 27.36 11.33
CA PHE A 90 -14.27 26.04 11.92
C PHE A 90 -15.58 25.48 11.33
N HIS A 91 -15.48 24.70 10.26
CA HIS A 91 -16.54 23.81 9.82
C HIS A 91 -15.99 22.40 9.90
N ILE A 92 -16.54 21.57 10.79
CA ILE A 92 -16.30 20.13 10.74
C ILE A 92 -17.17 19.64 9.58
N PRO A 93 -16.59 19.28 8.42
CA PRO A 93 -17.40 18.74 7.35
C PRO A 93 -17.96 17.41 7.84
N CYS A 94 -19.28 17.30 7.94
CA CYS A 94 -19.93 16.01 8.18
C CYS A 94 -19.82 15.20 6.87
N VAL A 95 -18.65 14.61 6.66
CA VAL A 95 -18.36 13.75 5.51
C VAL A 95 -19.07 12.43 5.77
N ASN A 96 -20.10 12.12 4.99
CA ASN A 96 -20.77 10.84 5.06
C ASN A 96 -19.81 9.73 4.59
N PRO A 97 -19.29 8.85 5.50
CA PRO A 97 -18.28 7.86 5.15
C PRO A 97 -18.83 6.77 4.23
N LEU A 98 -20.15 6.56 4.21
CA LEU A 98 -20.82 5.55 3.38
C LEU A 98 -21.02 6.01 1.94
N ARG A 99 -20.84 7.29 1.63
CA ARG A 99 -21.00 7.80 0.26
C ARG A 99 -20.02 7.15 -0.72
N SER A 100 -18.83 6.75 -0.24
CA SER A 100 -17.84 6.02 -1.05
C SER A 100 -18.33 4.64 -1.50
N LEU A 101 -19.24 3.99 -0.75
CA LEU A 101 -19.83 2.72 -1.15
C LEU A 101 -20.70 2.86 -2.40
N TRP A 102 -21.20 4.06 -2.68
CA TRP A 102 -21.99 4.30 -3.90
C TRP A 102 -21.17 4.11 -5.19
N LEU A 103 -19.83 4.21 -5.13
CA LEU A 103 -18.94 3.94 -6.26
C LEU A 103 -18.99 2.46 -6.70
N LEU A 104 -19.31 1.54 -5.77
CA LEU A 104 -19.49 0.11 -6.04
C LEU A 104 -20.72 -0.17 -6.91
N ARG A 105 -21.61 0.81 -7.14
CA ARG A 105 -22.73 0.67 -8.09
C ARG A 105 -22.25 0.43 -9.52
N SER A 106 -21.04 0.87 -9.87
CA SER A 106 -20.47 0.59 -11.18
C SER A 106 -19.93 -0.85 -11.26
N PRO A 107 -20.28 -1.64 -12.29
CA PRO A 107 -19.93 -3.06 -12.35
C PRO A 107 -18.42 -3.30 -12.43
N ASN A 108 -17.67 -2.39 -13.07
CA ASN A 108 -16.21 -2.50 -13.19
C ASN A 108 -15.50 -2.27 -11.85
N LEU A 109 -15.94 -1.27 -11.06
CA LEU A 109 -15.36 -1.05 -9.73
C LEU A 109 -15.76 -2.19 -8.78
N PHE A 110 -17.00 -2.67 -8.86
CA PHE A 110 -17.40 -3.84 -8.08
C PHE A 110 -16.55 -5.08 -8.40
N ALA A 111 -16.38 -5.43 -9.68
CA ALA A 111 -15.59 -6.60 -10.08
C ALA A 111 -14.11 -6.51 -9.63
N THR A 112 -13.48 -5.35 -9.79
CA THR A 112 -12.08 -5.13 -9.37
C THR A 112 -11.93 -5.19 -7.86
N THR A 113 -12.82 -4.54 -7.10
CA THR A 113 -12.80 -4.60 -5.63
C THR A 113 -13.07 -6.00 -5.09
N LEU A 114 -14.01 -6.74 -5.71
CA LEU A 114 -14.30 -8.13 -5.35
C LEU A 114 -13.08 -9.02 -5.58
N ALA A 115 -12.45 -8.93 -6.76
CA ALA A 115 -11.23 -9.67 -7.06
C ALA A 115 -10.10 -9.34 -6.06
N SER A 116 -9.86 -8.07 -5.75
CA SER A 116 -8.85 -7.67 -4.76
C SER A 116 -9.17 -8.18 -3.35
N SER A 117 -10.45 -8.20 -2.97
CA SER A 117 -10.87 -8.73 -1.66
C SER A 117 -10.63 -10.22 -1.53
N LEU A 118 -10.92 -11.00 -2.58
CA LEU A 118 -10.65 -12.44 -2.60
C LEU A 118 -9.15 -12.74 -2.52
N VAL A 119 -8.31 -11.99 -3.25
CA VAL A 119 -6.85 -12.12 -3.18
C VAL A 119 -6.35 -11.83 -1.76
N LEU A 120 -6.81 -10.75 -1.13
CA LEU A 120 -6.43 -10.42 0.26
C LEU A 120 -6.89 -11.50 1.24
N ILE A 121 -8.11 -12.01 1.10
CA ILE A 121 -8.63 -13.07 1.97
C ILE A 121 -7.76 -14.32 1.82
N SER A 122 -7.47 -14.76 0.59
CA SER A 122 -6.62 -15.92 0.34
C SER A 122 -5.21 -15.73 0.93
N ASP A 123 -4.63 -14.55 0.79
CA ASP A 123 -3.30 -14.24 1.36
C ASP A 123 -3.32 -14.34 2.91
N TYR A 124 -4.31 -13.72 3.59
CA TYR A 124 -4.43 -13.83 5.04
C TYR A 124 -4.72 -15.25 5.54
N VAL A 125 -5.54 -16.02 4.81
CA VAL A 125 -5.84 -17.41 5.15
C VAL A 125 -4.60 -18.30 5.08
N LEU A 126 -3.67 -18.02 4.17
CA LEU A 126 -2.40 -18.73 4.07
C LEU A 126 -1.39 -18.23 5.11
N LEU A 127 -1.34 -16.92 5.33
CA LEU A 127 -0.29 -16.28 6.11
C LEU A 127 -0.49 -16.46 7.63
N ILE A 128 -1.72 -16.33 8.14
CA ILE A 128 -1.99 -16.37 9.58
C ILE A 128 -1.67 -17.75 10.20
N PRO A 129 -2.17 -18.89 9.66
CA PRO A 129 -1.91 -20.19 10.25
C PRO A 129 -0.45 -20.64 10.08
N LEU A 130 0.29 -20.07 9.14
CA LEU A 130 1.68 -20.42 8.85
C LEU A 130 2.55 -20.36 10.13
N ALA A 131 2.44 -19.27 10.89
CA ALA A 131 3.20 -19.11 12.13
C ALA A 131 2.84 -20.15 13.20
N TYR A 132 1.55 -20.47 13.34
CA TYR A 132 1.05 -21.38 14.37
C TYR A 132 1.27 -22.86 14.02
N THR A 133 1.19 -23.21 12.73
CA THR A 133 1.24 -24.60 12.26
C THR A 133 2.67 -25.08 12.04
N ILE A 134 3.56 -24.26 11.49
CA ILE A 134 4.94 -24.67 11.18
C ILE A 134 5.74 -24.95 12.46
N GLY A 135 5.64 -24.07 13.46
CA GLY A 135 6.37 -24.24 14.72
C GLY A 135 6.04 -25.57 15.42
N VAL A 136 4.76 -25.89 15.51
CA VAL A 136 4.28 -27.13 16.15
C VAL A 136 4.58 -28.36 15.29
N ARG A 137 4.41 -28.27 13.97
CA ARG A 137 4.56 -29.42 13.06
C ARG A 137 6.01 -29.87 12.90
N TYR A 138 6.95 -28.92 12.88
CA TYR A 138 8.38 -29.19 12.69
C TYR A 138 9.20 -29.15 13.98
N GLY A 139 8.57 -28.93 15.14
CA GLY A 139 9.26 -28.87 16.44
C GLY A 139 10.24 -27.70 16.54
N ILE A 140 9.99 -26.61 15.81
CA ILE A 140 10.88 -25.45 15.77
C ILE A 140 10.57 -24.56 16.97
N THR A 141 11.48 -24.52 17.94
CA THR A 141 11.37 -23.66 19.14
C THR A 141 11.90 -22.24 18.90
N ASN A 142 12.58 -22.00 17.78
CA ASN A 142 13.15 -20.70 17.44
C ASN A 142 12.13 -19.85 16.66
N GLU A 143 11.61 -18.80 17.30
CA GLU A 143 10.64 -17.86 16.73
C GLU A 143 11.19 -17.07 15.53
N ALA A 144 12.51 -16.85 15.46
CA ALA A 144 13.12 -16.16 14.33
C ALA A 144 13.07 -17.02 13.05
N ILE A 145 13.17 -18.34 13.16
CA ILE A 145 13.05 -19.25 12.00
C ILE A 145 11.61 -19.26 11.49
N ILE A 146 10.62 -19.22 12.39
CA ILE A 146 9.20 -19.09 12.03
C ILE A 146 8.97 -17.75 11.31
N GLY A 147 9.55 -16.66 11.80
CA GLY A 147 9.55 -15.35 11.14
C GLY A 147 10.20 -15.36 9.75
N ALA A 148 11.28 -16.14 9.57
CA ALA A 148 11.96 -16.28 8.27
C ALA A 148 11.08 -16.94 7.20
N CYS A 149 10.11 -17.78 7.58
CA CYS A 149 9.16 -18.40 6.64
C CYS A 149 8.25 -17.38 5.92
N PHE A 150 8.17 -16.14 6.40
CA PHE A 150 7.42 -15.05 5.75
C PHE A 150 8.24 -14.31 4.67
N LEU A 151 9.56 -14.49 4.64
CA LEU A 151 10.44 -13.83 3.67
C LEU A 151 10.09 -14.16 2.20
N PRO A 152 9.76 -15.41 1.81
CA PRO A 152 9.39 -15.71 0.43
C PRO A 152 8.16 -14.95 -0.07
N ASN A 153 7.11 -14.84 0.77
CA ASN A 153 5.92 -14.05 0.44
C ASN A 153 6.28 -12.57 0.27
N GLY A 154 7.10 -12.05 1.19
CA GLY A 154 7.65 -10.70 1.12
C GLY A 154 8.45 -10.39 -0.14
N LEU A 155 9.38 -11.27 -0.50
CA LEU A 155 10.21 -11.14 -1.71
C LEU A 155 9.37 -11.22 -2.98
N GLY A 156 8.39 -12.13 -3.02
CA GLY A 156 7.43 -12.23 -4.13
C GLY A 156 6.66 -10.93 -4.33
N ASN A 157 6.14 -10.34 -3.24
CA ASN A 157 5.42 -9.07 -3.29
C ASN A 157 6.33 -7.89 -3.65
N PHE A 158 7.56 -7.86 -3.13
CA PHE A 158 8.55 -6.84 -3.43
C PHE A 158 8.95 -6.82 -4.91
N LEU A 159 9.17 -7.99 -5.52
CA LEU A 159 9.52 -8.10 -6.94
C LEU A 159 8.30 -7.95 -7.85
N GLY A 160 7.16 -8.51 -7.44
CA GLY A 160 5.93 -8.49 -8.22
C GLY A 160 5.33 -7.08 -8.35
N SER A 161 5.42 -6.25 -7.31
CA SER A 161 4.76 -4.95 -7.30
C SER A 161 5.32 -3.95 -8.33
N PRO A 162 6.65 -3.73 -8.44
CA PRO A 162 7.23 -2.88 -9.49
C PRO A 162 6.98 -3.42 -10.89
N VAL A 163 7.08 -4.75 -11.09
CA VAL A 163 6.82 -5.40 -12.38
C VAL A 163 5.37 -5.19 -12.81
N ALA A 164 4.41 -5.39 -11.91
CA ALA A 164 2.99 -5.15 -12.17
C ALA A 164 2.71 -3.68 -12.48
N GLY A 165 3.34 -2.75 -11.75
CA GLY A 165 3.24 -1.31 -12.01
C GLY A 165 3.74 -0.93 -13.41
N TYR A 166 4.91 -1.46 -13.79
CA TYR A 166 5.51 -1.26 -15.11
C TYR A 166 4.64 -1.84 -16.24
N MET A 167 4.14 -3.06 -16.08
CA MET A 167 3.21 -3.67 -17.03
C MET A 167 1.93 -2.83 -17.20
N SER A 168 1.37 -2.31 -16.10
CA SER A 168 0.19 -1.44 -16.15
C SER A 168 0.42 -0.20 -16.99
N ASP A 169 1.58 0.45 -16.83
CA ASP A 169 1.93 1.65 -17.60
C ASP A 169 2.16 1.35 -19.09
N ILE A 170 2.76 0.20 -19.44
CA ILE A 170 2.89 -0.25 -20.82
C ILE A 170 1.51 -0.38 -21.49
N LEU A 171 0.55 -1.02 -20.82
CA LEU A 171 -0.80 -1.21 -21.34
C LEU A 171 -1.48 0.14 -21.61
N VAL A 172 -1.39 1.08 -20.68
CA VAL A 172 -1.96 2.43 -20.85
C VAL A 172 -1.35 3.15 -22.05
N ARG A 173 -0.03 3.13 -22.19
CA ARG A 173 0.67 3.77 -23.32
C ARG A 173 0.23 3.15 -24.65
N LYS A 174 0.13 1.81 -24.70
CA LYS A 174 -0.31 1.06 -25.89
C LYS A 174 -1.75 1.39 -26.30
N TRP A 175 -2.69 1.40 -25.36
CA TRP A 175 -4.10 1.68 -25.65
C TRP A 175 -4.36 3.15 -25.96
N ARG A 176 -3.64 4.07 -25.31
CA ARG A 176 -3.70 5.49 -25.65
C ARG A 176 -3.21 5.78 -27.06
N ALA A 177 -2.11 5.14 -27.48
CA ALA A 177 -1.60 5.26 -28.85
C ALA A 177 -2.63 4.78 -29.89
N ARG A 178 -3.34 3.68 -29.61
CA ARG A 178 -4.40 3.16 -30.48
C ARG A 178 -5.63 4.08 -30.59
N ARG A 179 -5.86 4.94 -29.60
CA ARG A 179 -7.03 5.84 -29.53
C ARG A 179 -6.72 7.31 -29.84
N LYS A 180 -5.60 7.60 -30.49
CA LYS A 180 -5.21 8.96 -30.89
C LYS A 180 -5.20 9.96 -29.71
N GLY A 181 -4.82 9.49 -28.51
CA GLY A 181 -4.64 10.36 -27.34
C GLY A 181 -5.84 10.49 -26.38
N VAL A 182 -7.00 9.90 -26.68
CA VAL A 182 -8.15 9.89 -25.76
C VAL A 182 -7.90 8.92 -24.61
N TRP A 183 -8.06 9.38 -23.37
CA TRP A 183 -7.82 8.60 -22.14
C TRP A 183 -9.11 8.10 -21.51
N TYR A 184 -9.12 6.84 -21.10
CA TYR A 184 -10.16 6.24 -20.26
C TYR A 184 -9.51 5.51 -19.07
N PRO A 185 -10.05 5.65 -17.84
CA PRO A 185 -9.55 4.93 -16.67
C PRO A 185 -9.50 3.40 -16.86
N GLU A 186 -10.42 2.85 -17.64
CA GLU A 186 -10.59 1.41 -17.87
C GLU A 186 -9.51 0.81 -18.76
N ASP A 187 -8.67 1.62 -19.43
CA ASP A 187 -7.63 1.11 -20.32
C ASP A 187 -6.54 0.31 -19.58
N ARG A 188 -6.44 0.47 -18.25
CA ARG A 188 -5.58 -0.35 -17.37
C ARG A 188 -6.09 -1.78 -17.15
N LEU A 189 -7.39 -2.01 -17.34
CA LEU A 189 -8.03 -3.31 -17.10
C LEU A 189 -8.11 -4.17 -18.36
N ARG A 190 -7.74 -3.62 -19.51
CA ARG A 190 -7.76 -4.30 -20.81
C ARG A 190 -6.42 -5.00 -21.04
N ALA A 191 -6.26 -6.14 -20.37
CA ALA A 191 -5.15 -7.07 -20.61
C ALA A 191 -5.29 -7.80 -21.95
#